data_AF-A0A4U0W1R2-F1
#
_entry.id   AF-A0A4U0W1R2-F1
#
_cell.length_a   1.000
_cell.length_b   1.000
_cell.length_c   1.000
_cell.angle_alpha   90.00
_cell.angle_beta   90.00
_cell.angle_gamma   90.00
#
_symmetry.space_group_name_H-M   'P 1'
#
loop_
_entity.id
_entity.type
_entity.pdbx_description
1 polymer ?
#
loop_
_entity_poly.entity_id
_entity_poly.type
_entity_poly.pdbx_seq_one_letter_code
_entity_poly.pdbx_strand_id
1 'polypeptide(L)'
;MGEDSFALNPAEKHNVTISPAKKQTGTDDKDGLGGSELILVMAATSTAPCIYSGRGGYAQLPSRPTPADELACRGELITDTSIFELYSCTKLVAAVATLQLVEQGRLGLDDDASHYVPELGEVKLFKGFDAEGELVLEENRVPITRWLTDMPLLVQPGEQFVYGTSNDWLSLVVEAVHGKPLEQCFQDEIFRPLRIDDISFMPSPRQISMAHANLTDPDRPHRFREPDRMSETQHYGGAGLRGSPASFLKLLRALLRGGELDGTRILKAETVDSMYRNQMRPGSQQRSLEEYVRKNISFTSGNGYGLGGALDGPRLACEGVGDELTWSGVANTFWSIDRERDLAFVVFTNLLPFGFAPVRQLYTTVHRLLFFIIRPASRPVAMSDADKSQVPDTTETAAPDAAPSVLLTDEGELSDKFYAILQTVFLKHAKFPESVVDEQDALKRAKAGSMGRTEMNAFAKATNGSDLPDDQWEELTTYLDVNDDTELTFKGFISLYSLQTENDEAETNKDLEHWGYDPKTLELVSSTTTEEGKVEEKAE
;
A
#
# COMPACT_ATOMS: atom_id res chain seq x y z
N MET A 1 -3.47 -55.08 16.36
CA MET A 1 -4.36 -55.26 15.19
C MET A 1 -5.69 -54.63 15.57
N GLY A 2 -6.23 -53.58 14.96
CA GLY A 2 -5.79 -52.57 13.99
C GLY A 2 -6.57 -51.29 14.37
N GLU A 3 -5.98 -50.10 14.35
CA GLU A 3 -5.99 -49.19 13.18
C GLU A 3 -7.39 -48.96 12.61
N ASP A 4 -7.94 -47.78 12.86
CA ASP A 4 -8.53 -46.97 11.80
C ASP A 4 -8.36 -45.48 12.12
N SER A 5 -7.60 -44.83 11.24
CA SER A 5 -7.18 -43.44 11.21
C SER A 5 -8.29 -42.52 10.70
N PHE A 6 -8.59 -41.45 11.42
CA PHE A 6 -9.25 -40.27 10.84
C PHE A 6 -8.18 -39.35 10.27
N ALA A 7 -8.04 -39.35 8.94
CA ALA A 7 -7.21 -38.42 8.19
C ALA A 7 -7.88 -37.04 8.15
N LEU A 8 -7.17 -36.01 8.58
CA LEU A 8 -7.49 -34.60 8.28
C LEU A 8 -7.06 -34.29 6.84
N ASN A 9 -8.00 -33.78 6.06
CA ASN A 9 -7.82 -33.39 4.66
C ASN A 9 -7.33 -31.92 4.59
N PRO A 10 -6.16 -31.61 4.02
CA PRO A 10 -5.66 -30.24 3.90
C PRO A 10 -6.19 -29.61 2.61
N ALA A 11 -7.43 -29.12 2.61
CA ALA A 11 -8.01 -28.38 1.49
C ALA A 11 -9.25 -27.57 1.87
N GLU A 12 -9.20 -26.75 2.93
CA GLU A 12 -10.20 -25.68 3.08
C GLU A 12 -9.60 -24.35 2.65
N LYS A 13 -9.92 -23.97 1.41
CA LYS A 13 -9.80 -22.60 0.92
C LYS A 13 -10.71 -21.74 1.80
N HIS A 14 -10.15 -20.92 2.68
CA HIS A 14 -10.91 -19.84 3.31
C HIS A 14 -11.20 -18.76 2.26
N ASN A 15 -12.26 -18.97 1.47
CA ASN A 15 -12.85 -17.94 0.62
C ASN A 15 -13.54 -16.92 1.52
N VAL A 16 -12.80 -15.92 2.02
CA VAL A 16 -13.43 -14.75 2.64
C VAL A 16 -14.08 -13.95 1.51
N THR A 17 -15.37 -14.19 1.30
CA THR A 17 -16.19 -13.38 0.39
C THR A 17 -16.51 -12.10 1.14
N ILE A 18 -15.94 -10.96 0.70
CA ILE A 18 -16.48 -9.65 1.09
C ILE A 18 -17.89 -9.59 0.50
N SER A 19 -18.89 -9.91 1.31
CA SER A 19 -20.28 -9.65 0.96
C SER A 19 -20.47 -8.14 0.97
N PRO A 20 -21.17 -7.55 -0.03
CA PRO A 20 -21.59 -6.17 0.09
C PRO A 20 -22.39 -6.04 1.39
N ALA A 21 -22.04 -5.03 2.19
CA ALA A 21 -22.66 -4.78 3.48
C ALA A 21 -24.18 -4.98 3.35
N LYS A 22 -24.75 -5.90 4.15
CA LYS A 22 -26.20 -5.97 4.30
C LYS A 22 -26.62 -4.59 4.78
N LYS A 23 -27.51 -3.93 4.01
CA LYS A 23 -28.17 -2.68 4.40
C LYS A 23 -28.57 -2.76 5.86
N GLN A 24 -27.88 -2.01 6.73
CA GLN A 24 -28.53 -1.52 7.94
C GLN A 24 -29.63 -0.60 7.44
N THR A 25 -30.86 -1.00 7.73
CA THR A 25 -32.04 -0.21 7.41
C THR A 25 -32.01 1.06 8.24
N GLY A 26 -31.64 2.16 7.60
CA GLY A 26 -31.90 3.51 8.10
C GLY A 26 -30.64 4.26 8.53
N THR A 27 -29.93 4.83 7.55
CA THR A 27 -29.39 6.20 7.54
C THR A 27 -28.83 6.45 6.14
N ASP A 28 -28.98 7.67 5.63
CA ASP A 28 -28.50 8.11 4.32
C ASP A 28 -26.96 8.04 4.23
N ASP A 29 -26.41 6.88 3.90
CA ASP A 29 -25.03 6.76 3.42
C ASP A 29 -24.99 7.20 1.95
N LYS A 30 -24.70 8.48 1.74
CA LYS A 30 -24.42 9.03 0.40
C LYS A 30 -22.97 8.83 -0.05
N ASP A 31 -22.09 8.33 0.83
CA ASP A 31 -20.64 8.27 0.59
C ASP A 31 -20.05 6.84 0.68
N GLY A 32 -20.89 5.80 0.74
CA GLY A 32 -20.45 4.40 0.85
C GLY A 32 -20.11 3.73 -0.50
N LEU A 33 -19.04 2.92 -0.52
CA LEU A 33 -18.64 1.98 -1.58
C LEU A 33 -19.76 0.98 -1.91
N GLY A 34 -20.74 1.40 -2.71
CA GLY A 34 -21.99 0.67 -2.95
C GLY A 34 -21.85 -0.47 -3.94
N GLY A 35 -21.16 -1.57 -3.62
CA GLY A 35 -21.28 -2.89 -4.28
C GLY A 35 -21.08 -2.98 -5.81
N SER A 36 -20.74 -1.88 -6.48
CA SER A 36 -20.68 -1.74 -7.94
C SER A 36 -19.26 -1.47 -8.44
N GLU A 37 -18.26 -1.36 -7.59
CA GLU A 37 -16.91 -0.94 -8.01
C GLU A 37 -16.03 -2.12 -8.42
N LEU A 38 -15.32 -1.96 -9.55
CA LEU A 38 -14.39 -2.90 -10.17
C LEU A 38 -13.13 -3.10 -9.31
N ILE A 39 -13.19 -3.95 -8.28
CA ILE A 39 -12.11 -4.09 -7.31
C ILE A 39 -11.70 -5.54 -7.19
N LEU A 40 -10.43 -5.83 -7.46
CA LEU A 40 -9.85 -7.13 -7.17
C LEU A 40 -8.56 -7.00 -6.36
N VAL A 41 -8.50 -7.77 -5.29
CA VAL A 41 -7.35 -7.83 -4.39
C VAL A 41 -6.86 -9.27 -4.34
N MET A 42 -5.56 -9.48 -4.54
CA MET A 42 -4.94 -10.79 -4.31
C MET A 42 -3.62 -10.62 -3.59
N ALA A 43 -3.31 -11.55 -2.69
CA ALA A 43 -2.03 -11.60 -1.99
C ALA A 43 -1.46 -13.02 -2.01
N ALA A 44 -0.13 -13.10 -1.99
CA ALA A 44 0.64 -14.32 -2.01
C ALA A 44 1.90 -14.17 -1.14
N THR A 45 2.50 -15.31 -0.80
CA THR A 45 3.84 -15.37 -0.19
C THR A 45 4.79 -16.08 -1.15
N SER A 46 6.07 -16.19 -0.77
CA SER A 46 7.04 -16.98 -1.51
C SER A 46 6.56 -18.44 -1.67
N THR A 47 5.90 -19.01 -0.66
CA THR A 47 5.51 -20.43 -0.63
C THR A 47 4.06 -20.67 -1.04
N ALA A 48 3.16 -19.73 -0.79
CA ALA A 48 1.74 -19.86 -1.09
C ALA A 48 1.33 -18.97 -2.28
N PRO A 49 0.78 -19.56 -3.38
CA PRO A 49 0.42 -18.81 -4.59
C PRO A 49 -0.75 -17.84 -4.43
N CYS A 50 -1.58 -18.04 -3.41
CA CYS A 50 -2.67 -17.16 -3.06
C CYS A 50 -3.03 -17.44 -1.59
N ILE A 51 -2.87 -16.44 -0.73
CA ILE A 51 -3.27 -16.46 0.68
C ILE A 51 -4.51 -15.61 0.93
N TYR A 52 -4.82 -14.70 0.01
CA TYR A 52 -6.01 -13.86 0.04
C TYR A 52 -6.47 -13.55 -1.38
N SER A 53 -7.79 -13.59 -1.58
CA SER A 53 -8.43 -13.14 -2.82
C SER A 53 -9.78 -12.51 -2.49
N GLY A 54 -9.87 -11.19 -2.62
CA GLY A 54 -11.09 -10.41 -2.48
C GLY A 54 -11.52 -9.84 -3.83
N ARG A 55 -12.82 -9.78 -4.10
CA ARG A 55 -13.34 -9.15 -5.32
C ARG A 55 -14.68 -8.46 -5.06
N GLY A 56 -14.91 -7.38 -5.80
CA GLY A 56 -16.17 -6.64 -5.86
C GLY A 56 -16.42 -6.13 -7.27
N GLY A 57 -17.69 -6.00 -7.65
CA GLY A 57 -18.08 -5.42 -8.93
C GLY A 57 -18.08 -6.38 -10.12
N TYR A 58 -18.33 -5.79 -11.29
CA TYR A 58 -18.68 -6.49 -12.53
C TYR A 58 -17.80 -6.04 -13.68
N ALA A 59 -17.33 -6.98 -14.51
CA ALA A 59 -16.48 -6.74 -15.68
C ALA A 59 -17.02 -5.65 -16.61
N GLN A 60 -18.34 -5.49 -16.66
CA GLN A 60 -19.05 -4.44 -17.35
C GLN A 60 -19.94 -3.69 -16.36
N LEU A 61 -19.62 -2.42 -16.08
CA LEU A 61 -20.46 -1.58 -15.23
C LEU A 61 -21.61 -0.97 -16.05
N PRO A 62 -22.82 -0.82 -15.46
CA PRO A 62 -23.91 -0.14 -16.14
C PRO A 62 -23.65 1.37 -16.20
N SER A 63 -24.12 2.01 -17.27
CA SER A 63 -24.03 3.47 -17.45
C SER A 63 -25.06 4.27 -16.63
N ARG A 64 -25.86 3.58 -15.81
CA ARG A 64 -26.90 4.13 -14.94
C ARG A 64 -26.87 3.43 -13.59
N PRO A 65 -27.38 4.05 -12.52
CA PRO A 65 -27.71 3.33 -11.30
C PRO A 65 -28.60 2.11 -11.65
N THR A 66 -28.13 0.94 -11.28
CA THR A 66 -28.80 -0.33 -11.54
C THR A 66 -29.02 -1.05 -10.22
N PRO A 67 -30.25 -1.49 -9.92
CA PRO A 67 -30.55 -2.27 -8.72
C PRO A 67 -29.67 -3.54 -8.59
N ALA A 68 -29.35 -3.92 -7.36
CA ALA A 68 -28.47 -5.05 -7.07
C ALA A 68 -28.98 -6.39 -7.63
N ASP A 69 -30.30 -6.60 -7.69
CA ASP A 69 -30.94 -7.77 -8.28
C ASP A 69 -30.77 -7.85 -9.80
N GLU A 70 -30.86 -6.71 -10.50
CA GLU A 70 -30.60 -6.64 -11.94
C GLU A 70 -29.12 -6.94 -12.23
N LEU A 71 -28.20 -6.36 -11.44
CA LEU A 71 -26.77 -6.63 -11.53
C LEU A 71 -26.43 -8.10 -11.22
N ALA A 72 -27.07 -8.69 -10.21
CA ALA A 72 -26.89 -10.11 -9.87
C ALA A 72 -27.37 -11.05 -10.98
N CYS A 73 -28.38 -10.66 -11.76
CA CYS A 73 -28.94 -11.50 -12.82
C CYS A 73 -28.22 -11.37 -14.17
N ARG A 74 -27.57 -10.23 -14.44
CA ARG A 74 -27.04 -9.90 -15.79
C ARG A 74 -25.58 -9.48 -15.81
N GLY A 75 -24.99 -9.11 -14.68
CA GLY A 75 -23.61 -8.68 -14.60
C GLY A 75 -22.64 -9.85 -14.62
N GLU A 76 -21.63 -9.79 -15.47
CA GLU A 76 -20.48 -10.69 -15.39
C GLU A 76 -19.56 -10.19 -14.26
N LEU A 77 -19.38 -11.01 -13.22
CA LEU A 77 -18.48 -10.65 -12.11
C LEU A 77 -17.04 -10.61 -12.59
N ILE A 78 -16.25 -9.69 -12.05
CA ILE A 78 -14.81 -9.76 -12.25
C ILE A 78 -14.24 -11.03 -11.61
N THR A 79 -13.16 -11.52 -12.19
CA THR A 79 -12.43 -12.70 -11.73
C THR A 79 -10.95 -12.37 -11.64
N ASP A 80 -10.21 -13.24 -10.97
CA ASP A 80 -8.75 -13.24 -10.92
C ASP A 80 -8.10 -13.41 -12.30
N THR A 81 -8.89 -13.81 -13.30
CA THR A 81 -8.51 -13.94 -14.71
C THR A 81 -9.10 -12.84 -15.61
N SER A 82 -9.85 -11.87 -15.07
CA SER A 82 -10.30 -10.71 -15.83
C SER A 82 -9.11 -9.85 -16.25
N ILE A 83 -9.16 -9.25 -17.44
CA ILE A 83 -8.02 -8.49 -17.99
C ILE A 83 -8.20 -7.00 -17.70
N PHE A 84 -7.27 -6.45 -16.91
CA PHE A 84 -7.21 -5.04 -16.51
C PHE A 84 -6.20 -4.29 -17.39
N GLU A 85 -6.37 -2.98 -17.50
CA GLU A 85 -5.36 -2.11 -18.10
C GLU A 85 -4.30 -1.80 -17.04
N LEU A 86 -3.08 -2.31 -17.21
CA LEU A 86 -2.06 -2.27 -16.17
C LEU A 86 -1.39 -0.90 -16.07
N TYR A 87 -1.43 -0.11 -17.15
CA TYR A 87 -0.76 1.18 -17.25
C TYR A 87 0.66 1.11 -16.67
N SER A 88 1.00 1.98 -15.72
CA SER A 88 2.36 2.09 -15.19
C SER A 88 2.85 0.90 -14.37
N CYS A 89 2.01 -0.10 -14.09
CA CYS A 89 2.50 -1.41 -13.63
C CYS A 89 3.38 -2.10 -14.70
N THR A 90 3.26 -1.72 -15.98
CA THR A 90 4.12 -2.17 -17.09
C THR A 90 5.60 -1.87 -16.84
N LYS A 91 5.92 -0.80 -16.09
CA LYS A 91 7.28 -0.36 -15.82
C LYS A 91 8.12 -1.43 -15.11
N LEU A 92 7.50 -2.23 -14.24
CA LEU A 92 8.15 -3.35 -13.57
C LEU A 92 8.61 -4.41 -14.58
N VAL A 93 7.77 -4.75 -15.56
CA VAL A 93 8.10 -5.71 -16.61
C VAL A 93 9.23 -5.19 -17.50
N ALA A 94 9.18 -3.91 -17.87
CA ALA A 94 10.24 -3.26 -18.63
C ALA A 94 11.58 -3.27 -17.87
N ALA A 95 11.55 -3.04 -16.55
CA ALA A 95 12.74 -3.12 -15.70
C ALA A 95 13.32 -4.55 -15.68
N VAL A 96 12.49 -5.57 -15.50
CA VAL A 96 12.91 -6.99 -15.53
C VAL A 96 13.56 -7.36 -16.87
N ALA A 97 12.91 -7.05 -17.99
CA ALA A 97 13.46 -7.32 -19.32
C ALA A 97 14.82 -6.64 -19.54
N THR A 98 14.96 -5.42 -19.04
CA THR A 98 16.23 -4.69 -19.12
C THR A 98 17.31 -5.33 -18.26
N LEU A 99 16.97 -5.75 -17.04
CA LEU A 99 17.92 -6.41 -16.14
C LEU A 99 18.36 -7.78 -16.68
N GLN A 100 17.52 -8.48 -17.44
CA GLN A 100 17.94 -9.68 -18.17
C GLN A 100 19.04 -9.37 -19.19
N LEU A 101 18.94 -8.27 -19.94
CA LEU A 101 20.00 -7.83 -20.85
C LEU A 101 21.29 -7.44 -20.13
N VAL A 102 21.16 -6.84 -18.94
CA VAL A 102 22.30 -6.52 -18.08
C VAL A 102 23.02 -7.79 -17.62
N GLU A 103 22.28 -8.80 -17.17
CA GLU A 103 22.86 -10.09 -16.80
C GLU A 103 23.55 -10.81 -17.96
N GLN A 104 23.06 -10.60 -19.18
CA GLN A 104 23.63 -11.13 -20.42
C GLN A 104 24.88 -10.34 -20.88
N GLY A 105 25.21 -9.22 -20.23
CA GLY A 105 26.31 -8.34 -20.63
C GLY A 105 26.08 -7.64 -21.96
N ARG A 106 24.81 -7.57 -22.42
CA ARG A 106 24.41 -6.92 -23.68
C ARG A 106 24.02 -5.46 -23.49
N LEU A 107 23.90 -5.04 -22.25
CA LEU A 107 23.56 -3.69 -21.81
C LEU A 107 24.26 -3.43 -20.46
N GLY A 108 24.89 -2.28 -20.29
CA GLY A 108 25.34 -1.77 -18.99
C GLY A 108 24.31 -0.81 -18.39
N LEU A 109 24.24 -0.75 -17.05
CA LEU A 109 23.37 0.22 -16.35
C LEU A 109 23.82 1.67 -16.54
N ASP A 110 25.12 1.88 -16.77
CA ASP A 110 25.75 3.20 -16.91
C ASP A 110 26.21 3.48 -18.36
N ASP A 111 25.83 2.64 -19.32
CA ASP A 111 26.20 2.84 -20.72
C ASP A 111 25.63 4.18 -21.23
N ASP A 112 26.43 4.91 -22.03
CA ASP A 112 25.87 5.93 -22.91
C ASP A 112 25.01 5.21 -23.91
N ALA A 113 23.72 5.38 -23.75
CA ALA A 113 22.85 4.46 -24.39
C ALA A 113 22.61 4.91 -25.86
N SER A 114 23.13 6.08 -26.30
CA SER A 114 23.08 6.54 -27.71
C SER A 114 23.78 5.54 -28.65
N HIS A 115 24.60 4.66 -28.08
CA HIS A 115 25.12 3.46 -28.73
C HIS A 115 24.04 2.47 -29.21
N TYR A 116 22.88 2.43 -28.56
CA TYR A 116 21.76 1.53 -28.87
C TYR A 116 20.67 2.21 -29.70
N VAL A 117 20.35 3.46 -29.38
CA VAL A 117 19.32 4.27 -30.06
C VAL A 117 19.91 5.67 -30.29
N PRO A 118 20.51 5.94 -31.48
CA PRO A 118 21.30 7.14 -31.76
C PRO A 118 20.56 8.46 -31.59
N GLU A 119 19.26 8.47 -31.87
CA GLU A 119 18.40 9.66 -31.76
C GLU A 119 18.55 10.29 -30.38
N LEU A 120 18.72 9.46 -29.34
CA LEU A 120 18.80 9.92 -27.96
C LEU A 120 20.08 10.71 -27.62
N GLY A 121 21.06 10.76 -28.51
CA GLY A 121 22.16 11.73 -28.44
C GLY A 121 21.76 13.15 -28.85
N GLU A 122 20.60 13.34 -29.48
CA GLU A 122 20.19 14.59 -30.14
C GLU A 122 19.19 15.44 -29.30
N VAL A 123 18.86 14.97 -28.10
CA VAL A 123 17.85 15.57 -27.21
C VAL A 123 18.35 16.87 -26.61
N LYS A 124 17.47 17.88 -26.54
CA LYS A 124 17.77 19.19 -25.97
C LYS A 124 17.05 19.42 -24.64
N LEU A 125 17.45 20.43 -23.88
CA LEU A 125 16.81 20.85 -22.64
C LEU A 125 15.81 21.97 -22.89
N PHE A 126 14.65 21.90 -22.25
CA PHE A 126 13.64 22.94 -22.29
C PHE A 126 14.00 24.08 -21.34
N LYS A 127 13.93 25.33 -21.82
CA LYS A 127 14.23 26.53 -21.03
C LYS A 127 13.08 27.52 -20.91
N GLY A 128 11.93 27.18 -21.50
CA GLY A 128 10.76 28.05 -21.54
C GLY A 128 10.40 28.43 -22.96
N PHE A 129 9.63 29.50 -23.05
CA PHE A 129 9.22 30.11 -24.32
C PHE A 129 9.85 31.50 -24.43
N ASP A 130 10.18 31.93 -25.64
CA ASP A 130 10.60 33.30 -25.90
C ASP A 130 9.39 34.26 -25.92
N ALA A 131 9.64 35.53 -26.24
CA ALA A 131 8.59 36.56 -26.23
C ALA A 131 7.53 36.32 -27.32
N GLU A 132 7.86 35.54 -28.34
CA GLU A 132 7.01 35.16 -29.47
C GLU A 132 6.25 33.86 -29.20
N GLY A 133 6.55 33.17 -28.10
CA GLY A 133 5.93 31.89 -27.72
C GLY A 133 6.59 30.67 -28.35
N GLU A 134 7.79 30.82 -28.92
CA GLU A 134 8.56 29.72 -29.50
C GLU A 134 9.42 29.02 -28.42
N LEU A 135 9.69 27.73 -28.63
CA LEU A 135 10.46 26.92 -27.67
C LEU A 135 11.92 27.39 -27.58
N VAL A 136 12.37 27.71 -26.37
CA VAL A 136 13.78 27.96 -26.08
C VAL A 136 14.41 26.66 -25.60
N LEU A 137 15.40 26.16 -26.35
CA LEU A 137 16.08 24.91 -26.09
C LEU A 137 17.59 25.12 -25.87
N GLU A 138 18.21 24.32 -25.00
CA GLU A 138 19.66 24.27 -24.79
C GLU A 138 20.22 22.88 -25.15
N GLU A 139 21.43 22.82 -25.70
CA GLU A 139 22.10 21.54 -25.96
C GLU A 139 22.32 20.74 -24.67
N ASN A 140 22.05 19.43 -24.74
CA ASN A 140 22.42 18.51 -23.68
C ASN A 140 23.95 18.33 -23.64
N ARG A 141 24.52 18.35 -22.43
CA ARG A 141 25.98 18.32 -22.21
C ARG A 141 26.46 17.04 -21.53
N VAL A 142 25.53 16.18 -21.11
CA VAL A 142 25.82 14.94 -20.39
C VAL A 142 25.28 13.77 -21.21
N PRO A 143 26.06 12.70 -21.42
CA PRO A 143 25.55 11.47 -22.01
C PRO A 143 24.28 11.03 -21.31
N ILE A 144 23.23 10.75 -22.07
CA ILE A 144 21.98 10.31 -21.47
C ILE A 144 22.16 8.84 -21.09
N THR A 145 22.45 8.60 -19.82
CA THR A 145 22.48 7.23 -19.27
C THR A 145 21.08 6.65 -19.02
N ARG A 146 20.01 7.41 -19.38
CA ARG A 146 18.62 7.02 -19.72
C ARG A 146 17.70 8.28 -19.77
N TRP A 147 16.65 8.46 -20.59
CA TRP A 147 16.51 8.59 -22.07
C TRP A 147 15.21 9.36 -22.46
N LEU A 148 15.22 10.23 -23.49
CA LEU A 148 14.06 10.55 -24.37
C LEU A 148 14.30 11.52 -25.55
N THR A 149 13.79 11.28 -26.78
CA THR A 149 13.87 12.22 -27.95
C THR A 149 12.56 12.86 -28.38
N ASP A 150 12.69 13.95 -29.14
CA ASP A 150 11.70 14.96 -29.55
C ASP A 150 11.04 15.76 -28.43
N MET A 151 10.91 15.20 -27.23
CA MET A 151 10.59 15.97 -26.04
C MET A 151 11.86 16.47 -25.37
N PRO A 152 11.99 17.78 -25.16
CA PRO A 152 13.15 18.31 -24.48
C PRO A 152 13.16 17.90 -23.00
N LEU A 153 14.35 17.67 -22.46
CA LEU A 153 14.57 17.38 -21.04
C LEU A 153 14.18 18.59 -20.18
N LEU A 154 13.50 18.37 -19.06
CA LEU A 154 13.22 19.45 -18.09
C LEU A 154 14.44 19.84 -17.26
N VAL A 155 15.35 18.87 -17.04
CA VAL A 155 16.53 18.98 -16.18
C VAL A 155 17.67 18.16 -16.80
N GLN A 156 18.93 18.41 -16.42
CA GLN A 156 20.03 17.57 -16.92
C GLN A 156 19.87 16.13 -16.39
N PRO A 157 20.30 15.11 -17.17
CA PRO A 157 20.35 13.74 -16.68
C PRO A 157 21.14 13.65 -15.36
N GLY A 158 20.51 13.05 -14.35
CA GLY A 158 21.12 12.90 -13.03
C GLY A 158 21.03 14.13 -12.11
N GLU A 159 20.32 15.21 -12.46
CA GLU A 159 20.13 16.33 -11.53
C GLU A 159 18.91 16.16 -10.62
N GLN A 160 17.77 15.74 -11.15
CA GLN A 160 16.53 15.60 -10.39
C GLN A 160 15.76 14.35 -10.82
N PHE A 161 14.91 13.86 -9.93
CA PHE A 161 13.87 12.89 -10.25
C PHE A 161 12.70 13.61 -10.92
N VAL A 162 12.31 13.11 -12.09
CA VAL A 162 11.15 13.57 -12.83
C VAL A 162 10.39 12.33 -13.30
N TYR A 163 9.15 12.17 -12.85
CA TYR A 163 8.30 11.11 -13.36
C TYR A 163 7.89 11.41 -14.81
N GLY A 164 8.05 10.44 -15.70
CA GLY A 164 7.81 10.64 -17.13
C GLY A 164 7.84 9.35 -17.94
N THR A 165 8.13 9.50 -19.23
CA THR A 165 8.07 8.46 -20.27
C THR A 165 9.37 7.65 -20.40
N SER A 166 10.28 7.72 -19.42
CA SER A 166 11.60 7.05 -19.48
C SER A 166 11.53 5.55 -19.78
N ASN A 167 10.53 4.84 -19.25
CA ASN A 167 10.31 3.42 -19.51
C ASN A 167 9.86 3.10 -20.95
N ASP A 168 9.25 4.05 -21.66
CA ASP A 168 8.88 3.86 -23.07
C ASP A 168 10.12 3.81 -23.97
N TRP A 169 11.18 4.51 -23.57
CA TRP A 169 12.45 4.56 -24.30
C TRP A 169 13.37 3.43 -23.91
N LEU A 170 13.30 3.03 -22.63
CA LEU A 170 13.87 1.79 -22.18
C LEU A 170 13.39 0.61 -23.05
N SER A 171 12.11 0.60 -23.42
CA SER A 171 11.57 -0.39 -24.34
C SER A 171 12.19 -0.36 -25.73
N LEU A 172 12.43 0.82 -26.31
CA LEU A 172 13.12 0.92 -27.61
C LEU A 172 14.55 0.37 -27.55
N VAL A 173 15.26 0.62 -26.43
CA VAL A 173 16.60 0.02 -26.22
C VAL A 173 16.50 -1.49 -26.10
N VAL A 174 15.53 -2.02 -25.35
CA VAL A 174 15.28 -3.45 -25.25
C VAL A 174 15.01 -4.05 -26.64
N GLU A 175 14.17 -3.42 -27.46
CA GLU A 175 13.89 -3.84 -28.83
C GLU A 175 15.14 -3.79 -29.72
N ALA A 176 15.91 -2.71 -29.67
CA ALA A 176 17.13 -2.53 -30.45
C ALA A 176 18.19 -3.59 -30.10
N VAL A 177 18.37 -3.88 -28.80
CA VAL A 177 19.33 -4.89 -28.34
C VAL A 177 18.84 -6.29 -28.70
N HIS A 178 17.55 -6.60 -28.55
CA HIS A 178 16.99 -7.92 -28.90
C HIS A 178 16.83 -8.16 -30.41
N GLY A 179 16.61 -7.11 -31.20
CA GLY A 179 16.23 -7.20 -32.61
C GLY A 179 14.81 -7.75 -32.83
N LYS A 180 13.91 -7.60 -31.85
CA LYS A 180 12.52 -8.09 -31.88
C LYS A 180 11.56 -7.06 -31.28
N PRO A 181 10.26 -7.07 -31.66
CA PRO A 181 9.26 -6.24 -31.02
C PRO A 181 9.11 -6.52 -29.53
N LEU A 182 8.78 -5.50 -28.74
CA LEU A 182 8.73 -5.55 -27.27
C LEU A 182 7.77 -6.61 -26.74
N GLU A 183 6.60 -6.76 -27.38
CA GLU A 183 5.65 -7.83 -27.07
C GLU A 183 6.34 -9.19 -27.13
N GLN A 184 7.09 -9.46 -28.22
CA GLN A 184 7.78 -10.72 -28.36
C GLN A 184 8.88 -10.88 -27.30
N CYS A 185 9.63 -9.83 -26.97
CA CYS A 185 10.63 -9.87 -25.91
C CYS A 185 9.99 -10.24 -24.55
N PHE A 186 8.89 -9.58 -24.16
CA PHE A 186 8.22 -9.87 -22.89
C PHE A 186 7.61 -11.27 -22.85
N GLN A 187 7.01 -11.71 -23.97
CA GLN A 187 6.45 -13.05 -24.08
C GLN A 187 7.53 -14.15 -24.01
N ASP A 188 8.62 -13.99 -24.77
CA ASP A 188 9.70 -14.98 -24.90
C ASP A 188 10.49 -15.11 -23.58
N GLU A 189 10.84 -13.99 -22.94
CA GLU A 189 11.83 -13.95 -21.86
C GLU A 189 11.22 -13.90 -20.45
N ILE A 190 9.95 -13.51 -20.29
CA ILE A 190 9.30 -13.34 -18.98
C ILE A 190 8.02 -14.18 -18.88
N PHE A 191 7.02 -13.91 -19.72
CA PHE A 191 5.68 -14.44 -19.51
C PHE A 191 5.56 -15.93 -19.80
N ARG A 192 5.98 -16.41 -20.98
CA ARG A 192 5.91 -17.85 -21.29
C ARG A 192 6.76 -18.70 -20.34
N PRO A 193 7.99 -18.30 -19.97
CA PRO A 193 8.76 -19.01 -18.94
C PRO A 193 8.03 -19.15 -17.60
N LEU A 194 7.32 -18.09 -17.16
CA LEU A 194 6.50 -18.11 -15.94
C LEU A 194 5.10 -18.70 -16.11
N ARG A 195 4.79 -19.26 -17.29
CA ARG A 195 3.46 -19.79 -17.64
C ARG A 195 2.36 -18.76 -17.41
N ILE A 196 2.63 -17.55 -17.89
CA ILE A 196 1.69 -16.44 -18.03
C ILE A 196 1.32 -16.36 -19.51
N ASP A 197 0.02 -16.47 -19.81
CA ASP A 197 -0.52 -16.51 -21.16
C ASP A 197 -1.50 -15.35 -21.45
N ASP A 198 -1.74 -14.48 -20.47
CA ASP A 198 -2.79 -13.46 -20.54
C ASP A 198 -2.33 -12.05 -20.15
N ILE A 199 -1.01 -11.83 -20.07
CA ILE A 199 -0.43 -10.47 -20.07
C ILE A 199 0.08 -10.18 -21.47
N SER A 200 -0.39 -9.09 -22.09
CA SER A 200 -0.01 -8.70 -23.46
C SER A 200 -0.27 -7.22 -23.71
N PHE A 201 0.43 -6.64 -24.69
CA PHE A 201 0.08 -5.34 -25.26
C PHE A 201 -1.16 -5.40 -26.17
N MET A 202 -1.58 -6.60 -26.58
CA MET A 202 -2.73 -6.82 -27.44
C MET A 202 -4.05 -6.85 -26.64
N PRO A 203 -5.17 -6.41 -27.24
CA PRO A 203 -6.47 -6.48 -26.59
C PRO A 203 -6.91 -7.94 -26.38
N SER A 204 -7.73 -8.15 -25.36
CA SER A 204 -8.28 -9.47 -25.01
C SER A 204 -9.81 -9.42 -24.98
N PRO A 205 -10.51 -10.47 -25.43
CA PRO A 205 -11.96 -10.58 -25.23
C PRO A 205 -12.39 -10.59 -23.76
N ARG A 206 -11.48 -10.92 -22.84
CA ARG A 206 -11.70 -10.89 -21.37
C ARG A 206 -11.42 -9.52 -20.74
N GLN A 207 -11.11 -8.50 -21.55
CA GLN A 207 -10.83 -7.16 -21.07
C GLN A 207 -12.09 -6.52 -20.50
N ILE A 208 -11.96 -6.03 -19.27
CA ILE A 208 -13.04 -5.33 -18.58
C ILE A 208 -13.09 -3.87 -19.04
N SER A 209 -14.26 -3.26 -18.91
CA SER A 209 -14.44 -1.86 -19.30
C SER A 209 -13.58 -0.91 -18.47
N MET A 210 -13.01 0.11 -19.12
CA MET A 210 -12.41 1.26 -18.45
C MET A 210 -13.52 2.23 -18.04
N ALA A 211 -13.69 2.44 -16.74
CA ALA A 211 -14.68 3.34 -16.18
C ALA A 211 -14.03 4.68 -15.78
N HIS A 212 -14.65 5.80 -16.13
CA HIS A 212 -14.32 7.12 -15.61
C HIS A 212 -15.45 7.57 -14.68
N ALA A 213 -15.14 7.80 -13.41
CA ALA A 213 -16.06 8.37 -12.44
C ALA A 213 -16.60 9.71 -12.94
N ASN A 214 -17.92 9.84 -12.96
CA ASN A 214 -18.61 11.04 -13.39
C ASN A 214 -19.29 11.70 -12.19
N LEU A 215 -18.53 12.55 -11.51
CA LEU A 215 -18.98 13.25 -10.30
C LEU A 215 -20.04 14.32 -10.57
N THR A 216 -20.32 14.61 -11.85
CA THR A 216 -21.24 15.69 -12.26
C THR A 216 -22.64 15.19 -12.61
N ASP A 217 -22.83 13.88 -12.77
CA ASP A 217 -24.12 13.28 -13.16
C ASP A 217 -24.36 12.00 -12.35
N PRO A 218 -25.16 12.08 -11.26
CA PRO A 218 -25.42 10.92 -10.41
C PRO A 218 -26.24 9.83 -11.11
N ASP A 219 -27.00 10.17 -12.18
CA ASP A 219 -27.75 9.21 -12.97
C ASP A 219 -26.88 8.50 -14.02
N ARG A 220 -25.65 8.99 -14.24
CA ARG A 220 -24.63 8.38 -15.10
C ARG A 220 -23.28 8.37 -14.39
N PRO A 221 -23.12 7.54 -13.36
CA PRO A 221 -21.97 7.58 -12.45
C PRO A 221 -20.64 7.23 -13.13
N HIS A 222 -20.70 6.59 -14.30
CA HIS A 222 -19.53 6.25 -15.09
C HIS A 222 -19.67 6.65 -16.55
N ARG A 223 -18.57 7.12 -17.14
CA ARG A 223 -18.37 7.16 -18.59
C ARG A 223 -17.43 6.03 -18.97
N PHE A 224 -17.79 5.27 -20.00
CA PHE A 224 -16.97 4.18 -20.48
C PHE A 224 -16.12 4.62 -21.65
N ARG A 225 -14.92 4.05 -21.69
CA ARG A 225 -13.98 4.20 -22.79
C ARG A 225 -13.80 2.84 -23.44
N GLU A 226 -13.98 2.80 -24.75
CA GLU A 226 -13.62 1.61 -25.54
C GLU A 226 -12.11 1.36 -25.43
N PRO A 227 -11.66 0.09 -25.46
CA PRO A 227 -10.24 -0.23 -25.50
C PRO A 227 -9.52 0.52 -26.62
N ASP A 228 -8.36 1.08 -26.31
CA ASP A 228 -7.53 1.73 -27.32
C ASP A 228 -7.15 0.77 -28.44
N ARG A 229 -7.18 1.27 -29.68
CA ARG A 229 -6.53 0.56 -30.80
C ARG A 229 -5.03 0.62 -30.58
N MET A 230 -4.44 -0.55 -30.34
CA MET A 230 -2.98 -0.68 -30.18
C MET A 230 -2.33 -1.00 -31.53
N SER A 231 -1.12 -0.48 -31.72
CA SER A 231 -0.25 -0.93 -32.81
C SER A 231 0.18 -2.36 -32.54
N GLU A 232 0.28 -3.19 -33.58
CA GLU A 232 0.80 -4.56 -33.46
C GLU A 232 2.33 -4.59 -33.27
N THR A 233 3.00 -3.45 -33.50
CA THR A 233 4.47 -3.37 -33.59
C THR A 233 5.07 -2.28 -32.70
N GLN A 234 4.30 -1.27 -32.32
CA GLN A 234 4.78 -0.16 -31.50
C GLN A 234 4.14 -0.25 -30.12
N HIS A 235 4.96 -0.63 -29.14
CA HIS A 235 4.53 -0.86 -27.77
C HIS A 235 5.37 -0.03 -26.79
N TYR A 236 4.75 0.31 -25.65
CA TYR A 236 5.25 1.30 -24.72
C TYR A 236 5.40 0.69 -23.33
N GLY A 237 6.64 0.46 -22.88
CA GLY A 237 6.94 -0.15 -21.57
C GLY A 237 6.58 0.72 -20.35
N GLY A 238 6.16 1.96 -20.56
CA GLY A 238 5.69 2.85 -19.52
C GLY A 238 4.22 2.64 -19.17
N ALA A 239 3.38 2.13 -20.08
CA ALA A 239 1.92 2.07 -19.85
C ALA A 239 1.12 1.04 -20.68
N GLY A 240 1.74 0.24 -21.55
CA GLY A 240 0.98 -0.45 -22.60
C GLY A 240 0.38 -1.83 -22.26
N LEU A 241 0.78 -2.47 -21.17
CA LEU A 241 0.32 -3.84 -20.90
C LEU A 241 -1.10 -3.89 -20.36
N ARG A 242 -1.76 -5.01 -20.69
CA ARG A 242 -2.99 -5.48 -20.07
C ARG A 242 -2.73 -6.85 -19.47
N GLY A 243 -3.44 -7.20 -18.41
CA GLY A 243 -3.19 -8.47 -17.75
C GLY A 243 -4.15 -8.80 -16.65
N SER A 244 -4.14 -10.07 -16.25
CA SER A 244 -4.90 -10.52 -15.08
C SER A 244 -4.13 -10.32 -13.78
N PRO A 245 -4.84 -10.04 -12.66
CA PRO A 245 -4.22 -9.97 -11.34
C PRO A 245 -3.49 -11.27 -10.96
N ALA A 246 -4.07 -12.42 -11.27
CA ALA A 246 -3.45 -13.72 -10.99
C ALA A 246 -2.10 -13.89 -11.69
N SER A 247 -2.02 -13.51 -12.97
CA SER A 247 -0.76 -13.59 -13.71
C SER A 247 0.26 -12.54 -13.28
N PHE A 248 -0.18 -11.32 -12.97
CA PHE A 248 0.73 -10.30 -12.46
C PHE A 248 1.31 -10.72 -11.11
N LEU A 249 0.50 -11.34 -10.25
CA LEU A 249 0.96 -11.88 -8.96
C LEU A 249 2.01 -13.00 -9.12
N LYS A 250 1.96 -13.81 -10.19
CA LYS A 250 3.04 -14.77 -10.51
C LYS A 250 4.38 -14.05 -10.74
N LEU A 251 4.38 -12.95 -11.50
CA LEU A 251 5.59 -12.14 -11.70
C LEU A 251 6.12 -11.59 -10.37
N LEU A 252 5.23 -11.02 -9.54
CA LEU A 252 5.61 -10.50 -8.22
C LEU A 252 6.20 -11.59 -7.33
N ARG A 253 5.61 -12.79 -7.33
CA ARG A 253 6.14 -13.95 -6.57
C ARG A 253 7.49 -14.42 -7.09
N ALA A 254 7.72 -14.41 -8.40
CA ALA A 254 9.03 -14.74 -8.95
C ALA A 254 10.10 -13.78 -8.40
N LEU A 255 9.80 -12.48 -8.34
CA LEU A 255 10.68 -11.47 -7.76
C LEU A 255 10.83 -11.62 -6.24
N LEU A 256 9.74 -11.85 -5.50
CA LEU A 256 9.76 -12.13 -4.06
C LEU A 256 10.73 -13.28 -3.73
N ARG A 257 10.74 -14.31 -4.58
CA ARG A 257 11.60 -15.50 -4.50
C ARG A 257 13.00 -15.32 -5.10
N GLY A 258 13.45 -14.09 -5.32
CA GLY A 258 14.79 -13.82 -5.86
C GLY A 258 14.94 -14.20 -7.34
N GLY A 259 13.89 -13.98 -8.13
CA GLY A 259 13.89 -14.10 -9.58
C GLY A 259 13.54 -15.49 -10.11
N GLU A 260 13.02 -16.40 -9.26
CA GLU A 260 12.67 -17.77 -9.63
C GLU A 260 11.27 -18.18 -9.14
N LEU A 261 10.48 -18.79 -10.03
CA LEU A 261 9.21 -19.40 -9.69
C LEU A 261 9.06 -20.76 -10.37
N ASP A 262 8.64 -21.78 -9.62
CA ASP A 262 8.33 -23.13 -10.10
C ASP A 262 9.44 -23.76 -10.98
N GLY A 263 10.71 -23.53 -10.62
CA GLY A 263 11.88 -24.05 -11.34
C GLY A 263 12.32 -23.23 -12.55
N THR A 264 11.63 -22.13 -12.87
CA THR A 264 12.01 -21.18 -13.91
C THR A 264 12.63 -19.94 -13.27
N ARG A 265 13.83 -19.57 -13.73
CA ARG A 265 14.52 -18.33 -13.34
C ARG A 265 14.40 -17.28 -14.42
N ILE A 266 13.88 -16.10 -14.08
CA ILE A 266 13.83 -14.93 -14.96
C ILE A 266 14.93 -13.90 -14.63
N LEU A 267 15.43 -13.88 -13.40
CA LEU A 267 16.56 -13.05 -12.95
C LEU A 267 17.39 -13.81 -11.89
N LYS A 268 18.68 -13.50 -11.78
CA LYS A 268 19.53 -13.93 -10.67
C LYS A 268 19.09 -13.24 -9.38
N ALA A 269 19.31 -13.91 -8.25
CA ALA A 269 18.92 -13.39 -6.95
C ALA A 269 19.60 -12.05 -6.64
N GLU A 270 20.88 -11.91 -6.98
CA GLU A 270 21.67 -10.69 -6.76
C GLU A 270 21.15 -9.52 -7.60
N THR A 271 20.64 -9.80 -8.80
CA THR A 271 20.02 -8.80 -9.66
C THR A 271 18.68 -8.34 -9.09
N VAL A 272 17.88 -9.26 -8.56
CA VAL A 272 16.66 -8.88 -7.82
C VAL A 272 17.01 -8.07 -6.57
N ASP A 273 18.05 -8.44 -5.83
CA ASP A 273 18.52 -7.66 -4.68
C ASP A 273 18.91 -6.23 -5.07
N SER A 274 19.49 -6.04 -6.27
CA SER A 274 19.80 -4.71 -6.79
C SER A 274 18.56 -3.84 -7.03
N MET A 275 17.40 -4.44 -7.30
CA MET A 275 16.15 -3.70 -7.49
C MET A 275 15.71 -2.97 -6.21
N TYR A 276 16.11 -3.46 -5.04
CA TYR A 276 15.76 -2.90 -3.73
C TYR A 276 16.77 -1.86 -3.23
N ARG A 277 17.85 -1.57 -3.97
CA ARG A 277 18.80 -0.52 -3.59
C ARG A 277 18.32 0.83 -4.09
N ASN A 278 18.37 1.85 -3.22
CA ASN A 278 18.04 3.21 -3.61
C ASN A 278 19.02 3.69 -4.68
N GLN A 279 18.48 4.06 -5.84
CA GLN A 279 19.24 4.58 -6.97
C GLN A 279 19.36 6.11 -6.92
N MET A 280 18.61 6.77 -6.04
CA MET A 280 18.67 8.23 -5.88
C MET A 280 19.90 8.64 -5.10
N ARG A 281 20.65 9.59 -5.65
CA ARG A 281 21.78 10.20 -4.94
C ARG A 281 21.28 11.20 -3.89
N PRO A 282 21.92 11.28 -2.70
CA PRO A 282 21.63 12.33 -1.73
C PRO A 282 21.73 13.73 -2.38
N GLY A 283 20.81 14.62 -2.03
CA GLY A 283 20.79 16.00 -2.54
C GLY A 283 19.56 16.31 -3.37
N SER A 284 19.74 16.84 -4.59
CA SER A 284 18.61 17.28 -5.43
C SER A 284 17.74 16.13 -5.92
N GLN A 285 18.33 15.01 -6.36
CA GLN A 285 17.57 13.84 -6.83
C GLN A 285 16.62 13.33 -5.75
N GLN A 286 17.15 13.02 -4.57
CA GLN A 286 16.37 12.54 -3.43
C GLN A 286 15.25 13.53 -3.05
N ARG A 287 15.55 14.82 -2.90
CA ARG A 287 14.53 15.83 -2.55
C ARG A 287 13.43 15.97 -3.60
N SER A 288 13.77 15.90 -4.89
CA SER A 288 12.77 15.96 -5.96
C SER A 288 11.88 14.71 -6.03
N LEU A 289 12.40 13.54 -5.66
CA LEU A 289 11.59 12.33 -5.51
C LEU A 289 10.59 12.49 -4.36
N GLU A 290 11.08 12.87 -3.17
CA GLU A 290 10.24 13.08 -1.98
C GLU A 290 9.15 14.11 -2.25
N GLU A 291 9.49 15.21 -2.94
CA GLU A 291 8.51 16.22 -3.34
C GLU A 291 7.47 15.69 -4.33
N TYR A 292 7.90 14.88 -5.31
CA TYR A 292 6.99 14.25 -6.26
C TYR A 292 6.03 13.30 -5.55
N VAL A 293 6.54 12.42 -4.69
CA VAL A 293 5.75 11.45 -3.93
C VAL A 293 4.73 12.19 -3.07
N ARG A 294 5.18 13.12 -2.23
CA ARG A 294 4.30 13.91 -1.35
C ARG A 294 3.16 14.62 -2.07
N LYS A 295 3.36 15.06 -3.32
CA LYS A 295 2.35 15.79 -4.10
C LYS A 295 1.43 14.90 -4.94
N ASN A 296 1.90 13.75 -5.40
CA ASN A 296 1.23 12.98 -6.44
C ASN A 296 0.88 11.55 -6.03
N ILE A 297 1.44 11.05 -4.94
CA ILE A 297 1.35 9.66 -4.51
C ILE A 297 0.93 9.65 -3.04
N SER A 298 -0.11 8.87 -2.73
CA SER A 298 -0.60 8.73 -1.35
C SER A 298 -0.82 7.26 -0.96
N PHE A 299 -0.20 6.32 -1.67
CA PHE A 299 -0.30 4.87 -1.44
C PHE A 299 1.05 4.25 -1.02
N THR A 300 2.10 5.08 -0.92
CA THR A 300 3.46 4.73 -0.51
C THR A 300 4.08 6.03 0.01
N SER A 301 4.95 5.93 1.03
CA SER A 301 5.76 7.07 1.46
C SER A 301 7.01 7.23 0.59
N GLY A 302 7.37 6.20 -0.18
CA GLY A 302 8.25 6.20 -1.33
C GLY A 302 9.51 7.04 -1.16
N ASN A 303 10.22 6.87 -0.05
CA ASN A 303 11.40 7.69 0.27
C ASN A 303 12.66 7.24 -0.48
N GLY A 304 12.51 6.45 -1.53
CA GLY A 304 13.59 5.97 -2.38
C GLY A 304 13.04 5.39 -3.67
N TYR A 305 13.92 5.21 -4.65
CA TYR A 305 13.52 4.67 -5.95
C TYR A 305 14.51 3.59 -6.39
N GLY A 306 13.99 2.39 -6.58
CA GLY A 306 14.73 1.21 -6.98
C GLY A 306 14.71 1.00 -8.50
N LEU A 307 15.19 -0.17 -8.94
CA LEU A 307 15.08 -0.57 -10.34
C LEU A 307 13.70 -1.19 -10.59
N GLY A 308 12.71 -0.35 -10.82
CA GLY A 308 11.36 -0.76 -11.24
C GLY A 308 10.20 -0.09 -10.49
N GLY A 309 10.46 0.58 -9.36
CA GLY A 309 9.42 1.20 -8.54
C GLY A 309 9.96 1.97 -7.33
N ALA A 310 9.03 2.49 -6.52
CA ALA A 310 9.34 3.15 -5.26
C ALA A 310 9.77 2.13 -4.21
N LEU A 311 10.65 2.56 -3.31
CA LEU A 311 11.13 1.80 -2.18
C LEU A 311 10.59 2.37 -0.88
N ASP A 312 10.20 1.48 0.02
CA ASP A 312 9.75 1.78 1.37
C ASP A 312 10.43 0.89 2.41
N GLY A 313 10.32 1.29 3.68
CA GLY A 313 10.75 0.50 4.83
C GLY A 313 11.86 1.15 5.66
N PRO A 314 12.00 0.77 6.95
CA PRO A 314 12.97 1.35 7.87
C PRO A 314 14.43 1.25 7.40
N ARG A 315 14.80 0.21 6.65
CA ARG A 315 16.18 0.05 6.17
C ARG A 315 16.57 1.06 5.10
N LEU A 316 15.61 1.74 4.49
CA LEU A 316 15.89 2.67 3.41
C LEU A 316 16.71 3.88 3.88
N ALA A 317 16.38 4.40 5.07
CA ALA A 317 17.05 5.56 5.63
C ALA A 317 18.49 5.26 6.11
N CYS A 318 18.73 4.07 6.66
CA CYS A 318 20.02 3.72 7.26
C CYS A 318 20.95 2.92 6.33
N GLU A 319 20.41 2.03 5.49
CA GLU A 319 21.18 1.11 4.63
C GLU A 319 21.04 1.44 3.14
N GLY A 320 20.10 2.32 2.76
CA GLY A 320 19.78 2.58 1.35
C GLY A 320 19.12 1.39 0.66
N VAL A 321 18.49 0.49 1.43
CA VAL A 321 17.82 -0.73 0.96
C VAL A 321 16.36 -0.66 1.37
N GLY A 322 15.44 -0.79 0.41
CA GLY A 322 14.02 -0.92 0.69
C GLY A 322 13.65 -2.31 1.19
N ASP A 323 12.67 -2.37 2.07
CA ASP A 323 12.00 -3.61 2.50
C ASP A 323 10.86 -3.96 1.52
N GLU A 324 10.20 -2.93 1.02
CA GLU A 324 9.09 -3.01 0.08
C GLU A 324 9.44 -2.31 -1.24
N LEU A 325 9.10 -2.96 -2.34
CA LEU A 325 9.13 -2.38 -3.69
C LEU A 325 7.69 -2.30 -4.20
N THR A 326 7.26 -1.10 -4.59
CA THR A 326 5.84 -0.84 -4.93
C THR A 326 5.70 0.17 -6.08
N TRP A 327 4.60 0.07 -6.82
CA TRP A 327 4.19 1.10 -7.77
C TRP A 327 2.70 0.99 -8.11
N SER A 328 2.23 1.84 -9.03
CA SER A 328 0.84 1.84 -9.48
C SER A 328 0.68 2.18 -10.97
N GLY A 329 -0.52 1.95 -11.47
CA GLY A 329 -1.03 2.37 -12.76
C GLY A 329 -2.18 3.36 -12.59
N VAL A 330 -2.37 4.23 -13.59
CA VAL A 330 -3.31 5.37 -13.54
C VAL A 330 -4.76 4.93 -13.33
N ALA A 331 -5.13 3.72 -13.76
CA ALA A 331 -6.45 3.15 -13.51
C ALA A 331 -6.64 2.61 -12.08
N ASN A 332 -5.89 3.16 -11.11
CA ASN A 332 -5.87 2.70 -9.72
C ASN A 332 -5.57 1.19 -9.62
N THR A 333 -4.55 0.74 -10.35
CA THR A 333 -3.97 -0.61 -10.23
C THR A 333 -2.68 -0.51 -9.41
N PHE A 334 -2.58 -1.22 -8.30
CA PHE A 334 -1.44 -1.16 -7.39
C PHE A 334 -0.81 -2.54 -7.23
N TRP A 335 0.49 -2.58 -6.99
CA TRP A 335 1.21 -3.80 -6.64
C TRP A 335 2.32 -3.49 -5.65
N SER A 336 2.66 -4.48 -4.82
CA SER A 336 3.75 -4.37 -3.87
C SER A 336 4.41 -5.73 -3.63
N ILE A 337 5.71 -5.70 -3.32
CA ILE A 337 6.55 -6.83 -2.93
C ILE A 337 7.35 -6.43 -1.68
N ASP A 338 6.92 -6.93 -0.52
CA ASP A 338 7.61 -6.80 0.76
C ASP A 338 8.39 -8.08 1.07
N ARG A 339 9.71 -7.97 1.08
CA ARG A 339 10.60 -9.11 1.33
C ARG A 339 10.77 -9.44 2.81
N GLU A 340 10.65 -8.47 3.70
CA GLU A 340 10.77 -8.71 5.13
C GLU A 340 9.55 -9.47 5.67
N ARG A 341 8.37 -9.22 5.07
CA ARG A 341 7.12 -9.89 5.41
C ARG A 341 6.82 -11.13 4.57
N ASP A 342 7.64 -11.46 3.58
CA ASP A 342 7.36 -12.51 2.59
C ASP A 342 5.96 -12.32 1.94
N LEU A 343 5.68 -11.11 1.46
CA LEU A 343 4.36 -10.73 0.96
C LEU A 343 4.47 -10.08 -0.42
N ALA A 344 3.65 -10.55 -1.36
CA ALA A 344 3.36 -9.86 -2.61
C ALA A 344 1.85 -9.71 -2.77
N PHE A 345 1.38 -8.53 -3.17
CA PHE A 345 -0.05 -8.34 -3.40
C PHE A 345 -0.34 -7.37 -4.54
N VAL A 346 -1.57 -7.44 -5.03
CA VAL A 346 -2.13 -6.55 -6.05
C VAL A 346 -3.49 -6.03 -5.60
N VAL A 347 -3.78 -4.78 -5.93
CA VAL A 347 -5.12 -4.16 -5.83
C VAL A 347 -5.43 -3.57 -7.19
N PHE A 348 -6.21 -4.27 -8.01
CA PHE A 348 -6.49 -3.87 -9.38
C PHE A 348 -7.91 -3.33 -9.52
N THR A 349 -8.01 -2.17 -10.15
CA THR A 349 -9.25 -1.59 -10.63
C THR A 349 -9.08 -1.12 -12.08
N ASN A 350 -10.18 -0.83 -12.77
CA ASN A 350 -10.17 -0.16 -14.09
C ASN A 350 -10.97 1.15 -13.97
N LEU A 351 -10.60 1.98 -12.99
CA LEU A 351 -11.32 3.19 -12.63
C LEU A 351 -10.42 4.43 -12.71
N LEU A 352 -10.93 5.49 -13.32
CA LEU A 352 -10.32 6.81 -13.39
C LEU A 352 -11.22 7.86 -12.72
N PRO A 353 -10.68 8.99 -12.22
CA PRO A 353 -9.26 9.37 -12.25
C PRO A 353 -8.40 8.59 -11.25
N PHE A 354 -7.08 8.65 -11.45
CA PHE A 354 -6.12 8.12 -10.48
C PHE A 354 -6.27 8.80 -9.11
N GLY A 355 -6.06 8.03 -8.04
CA GLY A 355 -6.19 8.53 -6.67
C GLY A 355 -7.64 8.72 -6.22
N PHE A 356 -8.60 8.04 -6.87
CA PHE A 356 -10.00 8.08 -6.46
C PHE A 356 -10.12 7.68 -4.98
N ALA A 357 -10.64 8.58 -4.14
CA ALA A 357 -10.50 8.47 -2.69
C ALA A 357 -11.00 7.13 -2.09
N PRO A 358 -12.15 6.57 -2.52
CA PRO A 358 -12.59 5.27 -2.03
C PRO A 358 -11.61 4.13 -2.34
N VAL A 359 -11.00 4.13 -3.54
CA VAL A 359 -10.01 3.12 -3.92
C VAL A 359 -8.71 3.29 -3.15
N ARG A 360 -8.31 4.53 -2.87
CA ARG A 360 -7.14 4.81 -2.02
C ARG A 360 -7.36 4.30 -0.59
N GLN A 361 -8.52 4.57 -0.01
CA GLN A 361 -8.86 4.10 1.33
C GLN A 361 -8.86 2.57 1.37
N LEU A 362 -9.45 1.93 0.37
CA LEU A 362 -9.40 0.47 0.23
C LEU A 362 -7.96 -0.05 0.16
N TYR A 363 -7.11 0.54 -0.69
CA TYR A 363 -5.71 0.13 -0.78
C TYR A 363 -5.04 0.20 0.59
N THR A 364 -5.20 1.30 1.31
CA THR A 364 -4.64 1.47 2.66
C THR A 364 -5.19 0.43 3.63
N THR A 365 -6.49 0.13 3.60
CA THR A 365 -7.11 -0.90 4.43
C THR A 365 -6.56 -2.29 4.11
N VAL A 366 -6.47 -2.65 2.83
CA VAL A 366 -5.93 -3.94 2.38
C VAL A 366 -4.47 -4.10 2.77
N HIS A 367 -3.65 -3.07 2.52
CA HIS A 367 -2.24 -3.06 2.87
C HIS A 367 -2.08 -3.28 4.38
N ARG A 368 -2.81 -2.56 5.22
CA ARG A 368 -2.81 -2.74 6.68
C ARG A 368 -3.25 -4.14 7.12
N LEU A 369 -4.35 -4.67 6.57
CA LEU A 369 -4.85 -6.00 6.92
C LEU A 369 -3.87 -7.11 6.54
N LEU A 370 -3.27 -7.03 5.35
CA LEU A 370 -2.28 -8.01 4.91
C LEU A 370 -0.98 -7.91 5.74
N PHE A 371 -0.58 -6.70 6.11
CA PHE A 371 0.55 -6.46 7.02
C PHE A 371 0.29 -7.05 8.41
N PHE A 372 -0.96 -7.03 8.88
CA PHE A 372 -1.33 -7.59 10.18
C PHE A 372 -1.36 -9.12 10.18
N ILE A 373 -1.90 -9.73 9.11
CA ILE A 373 -2.04 -11.19 8.98
C ILE A 373 -0.66 -11.87 8.83
N ILE A 374 0.32 -11.19 8.22
CA ILE A 374 1.62 -11.78 7.88
C ILE A 374 2.72 -11.08 8.68
N ARG A 375 3.10 -11.70 9.81
CA ARG A 375 4.21 -11.20 10.64
C ARG A 375 5.55 -11.44 9.92
N PRO A 376 6.50 -10.48 9.98
CA PRO A 376 7.84 -10.68 9.44
C PRO A 376 8.52 -11.89 10.11
N ALA A 377 9.17 -12.73 9.30
CA ALA A 377 9.95 -13.83 9.83
C ALA A 377 11.08 -13.27 10.70
N SER A 378 11.16 -13.66 11.97
CA SER A 378 12.26 -13.27 12.84
C SER A 378 13.57 -13.75 12.22
N ARG A 379 14.43 -12.83 11.73
CA ARG A 379 15.78 -13.20 11.32
C ARG A 379 16.53 -13.77 12.53
N PRO A 380 17.18 -14.94 12.43
CA PRO A 380 18.09 -15.37 13.47
C PRO A 380 19.23 -14.34 13.56
N VAL A 381 19.35 -13.70 14.72
CA VAL A 381 20.49 -12.85 15.06
C VAL A 381 21.74 -13.71 14.96
N ALA A 382 22.72 -13.28 14.16
CA ALA A 382 24.01 -13.96 14.08
C ALA A 382 24.70 -13.89 15.45
N MET A 383 24.60 -14.97 16.23
CA MET A 383 25.29 -15.09 17.52
C MET A 383 26.80 -15.17 17.29
N SER A 384 27.56 -14.36 18.03
CA SER A 384 29.01 -14.47 18.09
C SER A 384 29.44 -15.79 18.75
N ASP A 385 30.57 -16.36 18.35
CA ASP A 385 31.09 -17.65 18.82
C ASP A 385 31.35 -17.75 20.34
N ALA A 386 31.20 -16.65 21.09
CA ALA A 386 31.41 -16.59 22.53
C ALA A 386 30.24 -17.09 23.39
N ASP A 387 29.04 -17.29 22.83
CA ASP A 387 27.82 -17.57 23.61
C ASP A 387 27.39 -19.06 23.60
N LYS A 388 28.19 -19.93 22.97
CA LYS A 388 27.86 -21.36 22.76
C LYS A 388 27.96 -22.26 24.01
N SER A 389 28.27 -21.73 25.19
CA SER A 389 28.57 -22.57 26.37
C SER A 389 27.54 -22.56 27.50
N GLN A 390 26.38 -21.91 27.38
CA GLN A 390 25.33 -22.02 28.40
C GLN A 390 23.92 -21.99 27.78
N VAL A 391 23.37 -23.16 27.48
CA VAL A 391 21.93 -23.33 27.24
C VAL A 391 21.45 -24.54 28.04
N PRO A 392 20.58 -24.38 29.05
CA PRO A 392 19.83 -25.49 29.62
C PRO A 392 18.69 -25.88 28.68
N ASP A 393 18.47 -27.18 28.60
CA ASP A 393 17.39 -27.85 27.88
C ASP A 393 16.02 -27.39 28.40
N THR A 394 15.22 -26.72 27.56
CA THR A 394 13.79 -26.50 27.80
C THR A 394 13.00 -26.83 26.54
N THR A 395 12.32 -27.97 26.60
CA THR A 395 11.23 -28.40 25.74
C THR A 395 10.21 -27.28 25.49
N GLU A 396 9.93 -26.98 24.22
CA GLU A 396 8.81 -26.14 23.78
C GLU A 396 7.49 -26.70 24.31
N THR A 397 6.86 -25.96 25.21
CA THR A 397 5.43 -26.05 25.49
C THR A 397 4.69 -25.10 24.57
N ALA A 398 3.72 -25.63 23.82
CA ALA A 398 2.75 -24.86 23.05
C ALA A 398 2.13 -23.74 23.89
N ALA A 399 1.95 -22.56 23.28
CA ALA A 399 1.29 -21.42 23.89
C ALA A 399 -0.15 -21.80 24.33
N PRO A 400 -0.60 -21.40 25.53
CA PRO A 400 -1.96 -21.67 25.98
C PRO A 400 -2.96 -20.77 25.25
N ASP A 401 -4.14 -21.32 24.95
CA ASP A 401 -5.31 -20.60 24.44
C ASP A 401 -5.56 -19.32 25.26
N ALA A 402 -5.50 -18.15 24.62
CA ALA A 402 -5.79 -16.87 25.23
C ALA A 402 -7.29 -16.77 25.56
N ALA A 403 -7.62 -16.31 26.76
CA ALA A 403 -9.00 -16.02 27.15
C ALA A 403 -9.60 -14.93 26.24
N PRO A 404 -10.92 -14.92 25.98
CA PRO A 404 -11.56 -13.91 25.14
C PRO A 404 -11.36 -12.50 25.71
N SER A 405 -10.98 -11.56 24.84
CA SER A 405 -10.78 -10.15 25.18
C SER A 405 -12.08 -9.54 25.71
N VAL A 406 -11.99 -8.75 26.78
CA VAL A 406 -13.13 -7.95 27.27
C VAL A 406 -13.20 -6.57 26.61
N LEU A 407 -12.15 -6.21 25.85
CA LEU A 407 -11.99 -4.93 25.18
C LEU A 407 -12.57 -4.94 23.77
N LEU A 408 -12.57 -6.11 23.12
CA LEU A 408 -13.09 -6.32 21.78
C LEU A 408 -14.25 -7.32 21.78
N THR A 409 -15.18 -7.16 20.84
CA THR A 409 -16.21 -8.16 20.54
C THR A 409 -15.61 -9.32 19.74
N ASP A 410 -16.34 -10.42 19.58
CA ASP A 410 -15.93 -11.54 18.71
C ASP A 410 -15.73 -11.12 17.23
N GLU A 411 -16.25 -9.95 16.85
CA GLU A 411 -16.15 -9.35 15.52
C GLU A 411 -14.97 -8.36 15.42
N GLY A 412 -14.21 -8.17 16.51
CA GLY A 412 -13.04 -7.29 16.58
C GLY A 412 -13.37 -5.81 16.81
N GLU A 413 -14.63 -5.46 17.09
CA GLU A 413 -15.04 -4.08 17.40
C GLU A 413 -14.84 -3.77 18.90
N LEU A 414 -14.68 -2.50 19.26
CA LEU A 414 -14.59 -2.11 20.68
C LEU A 414 -15.86 -2.52 21.46
N SER A 415 -15.70 -3.11 22.64
CA SER A 415 -16.82 -3.42 23.51
C SER A 415 -17.51 -2.15 24.01
N ASP A 416 -18.84 -2.18 24.20
CA ASP A 416 -19.62 -1.01 24.65
C ASP A 416 -19.05 -0.37 25.93
N LYS A 417 -18.57 -1.22 26.86
CA LYS A 417 -17.95 -0.77 28.11
C LYS A 417 -16.64 -0.03 27.85
N PHE A 418 -15.78 -0.57 26.99
CA PHE A 418 -14.51 0.05 26.69
C PHE A 418 -14.69 1.35 25.88
N TYR A 419 -15.64 1.36 24.94
CA TYR A 419 -16.04 2.57 24.21
C TYR A 419 -16.50 3.70 25.16
N ALA A 420 -17.28 3.38 26.20
CA ALA A 420 -17.70 4.35 27.21
C ALA A 420 -16.54 4.89 28.06
N ILE A 421 -15.53 4.06 28.34
CA ILE A 421 -14.30 4.50 29.02
C ILE A 421 -13.53 5.47 28.13
N LEU A 422 -13.32 5.14 26.85
CA LEU A 422 -12.63 6.01 25.91
C LEU A 422 -13.35 7.34 25.71
N GLN A 423 -14.68 7.34 25.70
CA GLN A 423 -15.47 8.57 25.73
C GLN A 423 -15.15 9.44 26.95
N THR A 424 -15.08 8.83 28.14
CA THR A 424 -14.78 9.54 29.39
C THR A 424 -13.36 10.12 29.37
N VAL A 425 -12.39 9.35 28.89
CA VAL A 425 -10.99 9.77 28.74
C VAL A 425 -10.87 10.91 27.73
N PHE A 426 -11.50 10.77 26.56
CA PHE A 426 -11.49 11.81 25.54
C PHE A 426 -12.07 13.13 26.07
N LEU A 427 -13.22 13.08 26.75
CA LEU A 427 -13.88 14.27 27.31
C LEU A 427 -13.02 15.00 28.36
N LYS A 428 -12.11 14.29 29.05
CA LYS A 428 -11.20 14.86 30.04
C LYS A 428 -10.07 15.68 29.42
N HIS A 429 -9.65 15.34 28.20
CA HIS A 429 -8.49 15.94 27.54
C HIS A 429 -8.82 16.81 26.33
N ALA A 430 -9.97 16.60 25.69
CA ALA A 430 -10.41 17.36 24.54
C ALA A 430 -10.76 18.82 24.88
N LYS A 431 -10.65 19.68 23.89
CA LYS A 431 -11.22 21.04 23.90
C LYS A 431 -12.54 21.06 23.16
N PHE A 432 -13.37 22.06 23.47
CA PHE A 432 -14.72 22.19 22.93
C PHE A 432 -14.96 23.61 22.43
N PRO A 433 -15.74 23.79 21.34
CA PRO A 433 -16.22 25.10 20.91
C PRO A 433 -17.05 25.78 22.01
N GLU A 434 -17.00 27.11 22.08
CA GLU A 434 -17.77 27.91 23.07
C GLU A 434 -19.29 27.67 23.00
N SER A 435 -19.80 27.18 21.87
CA SER A 435 -21.22 26.85 21.67
C SER A 435 -21.69 25.58 22.39
N VAL A 436 -20.79 24.78 22.99
CA VAL A 436 -21.08 23.42 23.52
C VAL A 436 -21.05 23.38 25.07
N VAL A 437 -21.01 24.53 25.74
CA VAL A 437 -20.76 24.64 27.20
C VAL A 437 -21.82 23.93 28.07
N ASP A 438 -23.04 23.68 27.55
CA ASP A 438 -24.19 23.15 28.32
C ASP A 438 -24.75 21.81 27.78
N GLU A 439 -24.01 21.09 26.92
CA GLU A 439 -24.48 19.79 26.39
C GLU A 439 -24.38 18.68 27.47
N GLN A 440 -25.54 18.21 27.94
CA GLN A 440 -25.66 17.14 28.95
C GLN A 440 -25.46 15.74 28.37
N ASP A 441 -25.58 15.57 27.05
CA ASP A 441 -25.33 14.32 26.35
C ASP A 441 -23.82 14.14 26.10
N ALA A 442 -23.20 13.20 26.83
CA ALA A 442 -21.77 12.94 26.75
C ALA A 442 -21.30 12.55 25.34
N LEU A 443 -22.12 11.86 24.55
CA LEU A 443 -21.75 11.45 23.19
C LEU A 443 -21.84 12.60 22.21
N LYS A 444 -22.87 13.45 22.30
CA LYS A 444 -22.95 14.66 21.48
C LYS A 444 -21.81 15.62 21.81
N ARG A 445 -21.50 15.76 23.09
CA ARG A 445 -20.38 16.57 23.55
C ARG A 445 -19.04 16.03 23.03
N ALA A 446 -18.80 14.72 23.13
CA ALA A 446 -17.58 14.10 22.62
C ALA A 446 -17.43 14.31 21.10
N LYS A 447 -18.50 14.12 20.33
CA LYS A 447 -18.49 14.35 18.87
C LYS A 447 -18.21 15.80 18.45
N ALA A 448 -18.43 16.76 19.34
CA ALA A 448 -18.13 18.17 19.09
C ALA A 448 -16.73 18.59 19.60
N GLY A 449 -16.02 17.71 20.31
CA GLY A 449 -14.68 17.96 20.83
C GLY A 449 -13.57 17.52 19.88
N SER A 450 -12.39 18.12 20.06
CA SER A 450 -11.17 17.79 19.32
C SER A 450 -9.94 17.85 20.24
N MET A 451 -8.85 17.20 19.82
CA MET A 451 -7.56 17.23 20.51
C MET A 451 -6.48 17.75 19.54
N GLY A 452 -6.05 19.00 19.74
CA GLY A 452 -4.90 19.56 19.05
C GLY A 452 -3.59 19.10 19.68
N ARG A 453 -2.47 19.65 19.21
CA ARG A 453 -1.12 19.29 19.69
C ARG A 453 -0.99 19.41 21.21
N THR A 454 -1.53 20.49 21.79
CA THR A 454 -1.48 20.76 23.23
C THR A 454 -2.27 19.73 24.03
N GLU A 455 -3.50 19.43 23.61
CA GLU A 455 -4.38 18.47 24.26
C GLU A 455 -3.80 17.05 24.18
N MET A 456 -3.26 16.68 23.02
CA MET A 456 -2.63 15.38 22.81
C MET A 456 -1.36 15.20 23.62
N ASN A 457 -0.55 16.25 23.78
CA ASN A 457 0.60 16.23 24.68
C ASN A 457 0.19 16.09 26.15
N ALA A 458 -0.88 16.77 26.57
CA ALA A 458 -1.42 16.63 27.92
C ALA A 458 -1.93 15.20 28.17
N PHE A 459 -2.59 14.59 27.18
CA PHE A 459 -3.03 13.21 27.21
C PHE A 459 -1.86 12.21 27.25
N ALA A 460 -0.85 12.38 26.39
CA ALA A 460 0.34 11.53 26.36
C ALA A 460 1.13 11.63 27.67
N LYS A 461 1.27 12.83 28.26
CA LYS A 461 1.87 13.01 29.59
C LYS A 461 1.07 12.30 30.68
N ALA A 462 -0.25 12.38 30.60
CA ALA A 462 -1.14 11.76 31.57
C ALA A 462 -1.24 10.23 31.44
N THR A 463 -0.70 9.63 30.38
CA THR A 463 -0.75 8.17 30.16
C THR A 463 0.65 7.56 30.21
N ASN A 464 1.60 8.20 29.52
CA ASN A 464 2.96 7.69 29.27
C ASN A 464 4.06 8.53 29.94
N GLY A 465 3.70 9.58 30.69
CA GLY A 465 4.63 10.41 31.46
C GLY A 465 5.51 11.37 30.63
N SER A 466 5.30 11.47 29.32
CA SER A 466 6.07 12.35 28.43
C SER A 466 5.21 12.99 27.33
N ASP A 467 5.70 14.05 26.70
CA ASP A 467 5.02 14.65 25.54
C ASP A 467 5.01 13.67 24.35
N LEU A 468 3.98 13.76 23.50
CA LEU A 468 3.90 12.94 22.30
C LEU A 468 5.02 13.38 21.33
N PRO A 469 5.88 12.47 20.83
CA PRO A 469 6.88 12.76 19.82
C PRO A 469 6.30 13.45 18.56
N ASP A 470 7.10 14.29 17.88
CA ASP A 470 6.64 15.06 16.70
C ASP A 470 6.29 14.15 15.51
N ASP A 471 7.06 13.08 15.30
CA ASP A 471 6.83 12.03 14.32
C ASP A 471 5.51 11.28 14.58
N GLN A 472 5.25 10.92 15.85
CA GLN A 472 3.98 10.30 16.22
C GLN A 472 2.78 11.24 16.03
N TRP A 473 2.94 12.54 16.28
CA TRP A 473 1.89 13.52 16.01
C TRP A 473 1.58 13.65 14.51
N GLU A 474 2.62 13.67 13.68
CA GLU A 474 2.48 13.69 12.23
C GLU A 474 1.77 12.42 11.74
N GLU A 475 2.10 11.25 12.29
CA GLU A 475 1.41 10.00 12.00
C GLU A 475 -0.07 10.04 12.39
N LEU A 476 -0.40 10.45 13.62
CA LEU A 476 -1.79 10.51 14.09
C LEU A 476 -2.63 11.45 13.21
N THR A 477 -2.10 12.63 12.89
CA THR A 477 -2.84 13.63 12.10
C THR A 477 -2.90 13.31 10.61
N THR A 478 -1.99 12.48 10.10
CA THR A 478 -2.01 12.00 8.71
C THR A 478 -2.95 10.81 8.52
N TYR A 479 -3.03 9.91 9.50
CA TYR A 479 -3.66 8.61 9.33
C TYR A 479 -4.99 8.42 10.06
N LEU A 480 -5.34 9.30 11.01
CA LEU A 480 -6.59 9.24 11.75
C LEU A 480 -7.53 10.39 11.38
N ASP A 481 -8.78 10.28 11.83
CA ASP A 481 -9.83 11.26 11.57
C ASP A 481 -9.53 12.56 12.33
N VAL A 482 -9.27 13.63 11.58
CA VAL A 482 -9.00 14.99 12.07
C VAL A 482 -10.01 15.99 11.52
N ASN A 483 -10.21 17.10 12.22
CA ASN A 483 -11.01 18.23 11.72
C ASN A 483 -10.20 19.12 10.76
N ASP A 484 -10.81 20.19 10.25
CA ASP A 484 -10.19 21.15 9.32
C ASP A 484 -8.95 21.87 9.90
N ASP A 485 -8.83 21.90 11.23
CA ASP A 485 -7.69 22.47 11.96
C ASP A 485 -6.60 21.42 12.26
N THR A 486 -6.66 20.23 11.66
CA THR A 486 -5.74 19.09 11.88
C THR A 486 -5.71 18.59 13.33
N GLU A 487 -6.84 18.66 14.01
CA GLU A 487 -7.00 18.20 15.39
C GLU A 487 -7.74 16.87 15.42
N LEU A 488 -7.29 15.93 16.25
CA LEU A 488 -7.86 14.60 16.34
C LEU A 488 -9.30 14.67 16.86
N THR A 489 -10.25 14.15 16.08
CA THR A 489 -11.66 14.11 16.49
C THR A 489 -11.91 12.96 17.46
N PHE A 490 -13.09 12.92 18.09
CA PHE A 490 -13.48 11.76 18.89
C PHE A 490 -13.46 10.45 18.08
N LYS A 491 -13.85 10.51 16.80
CA LYS A 491 -13.77 9.35 15.90
C LYS A 491 -12.32 8.93 15.68
N GLY A 492 -11.42 9.89 15.48
CA GLY A 492 -9.98 9.63 15.36
C GLY A 492 -9.39 9.00 16.63
N PHE A 493 -9.80 9.48 17.81
CA PHE A 493 -9.38 8.93 19.10
C PHE A 493 -9.89 7.50 19.35
N ILE A 494 -11.13 7.20 18.96
CA ILE A 494 -11.65 5.83 18.99
C ILE A 494 -10.86 4.94 18.04
N SER A 495 -10.54 5.42 16.83
CA SER A 495 -9.70 4.67 15.89
C SER A 495 -8.28 4.42 16.44
N LEU A 496 -7.68 5.39 17.13
CA LEU A 496 -6.38 5.21 17.80
C LEU A 496 -6.42 4.02 18.77
N TYR A 497 -7.43 3.95 19.64
CA TYR A 497 -7.53 2.89 20.64
C TYR A 497 -8.04 1.56 20.10
N SER A 498 -8.86 1.54 19.05
CA SER A 498 -9.18 0.31 18.31
C SER A 498 -7.89 -0.29 17.75
N LEU A 499 -7.09 0.53 17.05
CA LEU A 499 -5.82 0.10 16.47
C LEU A 499 -4.82 -0.34 17.55
N GLN A 500 -4.68 0.40 18.65
CA GLN A 500 -3.78 0.01 19.73
C GLN A 500 -4.21 -1.32 20.36
N THR A 501 -5.50 -1.50 20.64
CA THR A 501 -6.02 -2.70 21.31
C THR A 501 -5.93 -3.94 20.43
N GLU A 502 -6.20 -3.80 19.13
CA GLU A 502 -6.03 -4.90 18.17
C GLU A 502 -4.56 -5.30 17.99
N ASN A 503 -3.62 -4.35 18.10
CA ASN A 503 -2.19 -4.59 17.88
C ASN A 503 -1.43 -5.01 19.15
N ASP A 504 -1.76 -4.40 20.28
CA ASP A 504 -1.13 -4.61 21.59
C ASP A 504 -2.15 -4.39 22.72
N GLU A 505 -2.99 -5.39 22.93
CA GLU A 505 -3.95 -5.40 24.04
C GLU A 505 -3.27 -5.19 25.41
N ALA A 506 -2.01 -5.61 25.56
CA ALA A 506 -1.26 -5.41 26.81
C ALA A 506 -0.93 -3.93 27.05
N GLU A 507 -0.70 -3.14 26.00
CA GLU A 507 -0.52 -1.69 26.12
C GLU A 507 -1.84 -1.01 26.48
N THR A 508 -2.96 -1.38 25.85
CA THR A 508 -4.28 -0.90 26.26
C THR A 508 -4.61 -1.26 27.72
N ASN A 509 -4.22 -2.44 28.18
CA ASN A 509 -4.39 -2.85 29.57
C ASN A 509 -3.59 -1.96 30.53
N LYS A 510 -2.37 -1.53 30.18
CA LYS A 510 -1.59 -0.58 30.98
C LYS A 510 -2.26 0.79 31.04
N ASP A 511 -2.78 1.27 29.91
CA ASP A 511 -3.50 2.55 29.85
C ASP A 511 -4.74 2.52 30.76
N LEU A 512 -5.49 1.41 30.74
CA LEU A 512 -6.65 1.22 31.62
C LEU A 512 -6.27 1.23 33.10
N GLU A 513 -5.21 0.52 33.49
CA GLU A 513 -4.69 0.55 34.86
C GLU A 513 -4.28 1.98 35.26
N HIS A 514 -3.63 2.71 34.35
CA HIS A 514 -3.23 4.10 34.57
C HIS A 514 -4.44 5.02 34.78
N TRP A 515 -5.53 4.78 34.06
CA TRP A 515 -6.78 5.52 34.22
C TRP A 515 -7.64 5.04 35.41
N GLY A 516 -7.19 4.01 36.14
CA GLY A 516 -7.85 3.48 37.33
C GLY A 516 -8.94 2.46 37.05
N TYR A 517 -8.94 1.83 35.87
CA TYR A 517 -9.85 0.74 35.51
C TYR A 517 -9.16 -0.61 35.65
N ASP A 518 -9.89 -1.63 36.10
CA ASP A 518 -9.42 -3.01 36.05
C ASP A 518 -9.53 -3.53 34.60
N PRO A 519 -8.42 -3.92 33.95
CA PRO A 519 -8.44 -4.31 32.53
C PRO A 519 -9.27 -5.56 32.23
N LYS A 520 -9.60 -6.38 33.24
CA LYS A 520 -10.40 -7.60 33.06
C LYS A 520 -11.89 -7.38 33.23
N THR A 521 -12.29 -6.37 33.99
CA THR A 521 -13.71 -6.12 34.32
C THR A 521 -14.23 -4.82 33.72
N LEU A 522 -13.32 -3.91 33.35
CA LEU A 522 -13.57 -2.54 32.91
C LEU A 522 -14.32 -1.71 33.96
N GLU A 523 -14.22 -2.12 35.23
CA GLU A 523 -14.78 -1.40 36.36
C GLU A 523 -13.73 -0.46 36.96
N LEU A 524 -14.19 0.72 37.40
CA LEU A 524 -13.33 1.69 38.06
C LEU A 524 -12.92 1.15 39.43
N VAL A 525 -11.62 0.99 39.66
CA VAL A 525 -11.10 0.49 40.94
C VAL A 525 -11.08 1.67 41.92
N SER A 526 -11.94 1.64 42.93
CA SER A 526 -12.01 2.70 43.94
C SER A 526 -10.70 2.75 44.74
N SER A 527 -9.89 3.79 44.55
CA SER A 527 -8.85 4.13 45.51
C SER A 527 -9.50 4.74 46.75
N THR A 528 -9.76 3.93 47.78
CA THR A 528 -9.96 4.47 49.13
C THR A 528 -8.60 4.74 49.75
N THR A 529 -8.42 5.98 50.17
CA THR A 529 -7.30 6.60 50.89
C THR A 529 -6.72 5.76 52.03
N THR A 530 -5.41 5.91 52.26
CA THR A 530 -4.83 5.87 53.63
C THR A 530 -3.73 6.91 53.76
N GLU A 531 -4.08 8.01 54.44
CA GLU A 531 -3.15 8.79 55.25
C GLU A 531 -2.66 7.93 56.43
N GLU A 532 -1.37 8.04 56.79
CA GLU A 532 -0.83 7.99 58.16
C GLU A 532 0.71 8.18 58.03
N GLY A 533 1.39 9.14 58.65
CA GLY A 533 0.96 10.22 59.52
C GLY A 533 2.14 11.14 59.84
N LYS A 534 1.82 12.38 60.21
CA LYS A 534 2.63 13.19 61.14
C LYS A 534 1.66 14.02 61.97
N VAL A 535 1.37 13.50 63.16
CA VAL A 535 0.99 14.33 64.30
C VAL A 535 2.29 14.68 65.00
N GLU A 536 2.70 15.94 64.92
CA GLU A 536 3.41 16.58 66.02
C GLU A 536 2.63 17.81 66.44
N GLU A 537 2.46 17.85 67.75
CA GLU A 537 1.67 18.72 68.60
C GLU A 537 2.43 20.03 68.86
N LYS A 538 1.77 21.18 68.77
CA LYS A 538 1.60 22.17 69.86
C LYS A 538 1.27 23.60 69.36
N ALA A 539 0.23 24.13 70.01
CA ALA A 539 -0.04 25.53 70.39
C ALA A 539 1.07 26.54 70.07
N GLU A 540 0.79 27.67 69.42
CA GLU A 540 0.03 28.84 69.89
C GLU A 540 -0.35 29.74 68.70
#